data_AF-A0A3P6AUE4-F1
#
_entry.id   AF-A0A3P6AUE4-F1
#
_cell.length_a   1.000
_cell.length_b   1.000
_cell.length_c   1.000
_cell.angle_alpha   90.00
_cell.angle_beta   90.00
_cell.angle_gamma   90.00
#
_symmetry.space_group_name_H-M   'P 1'
#
loop_
_entity.id
_entity.type
_entity.pdbx_description
1 polymer ?
#
loop_
_entity_poly.entity_id
_entity_poly.type
_entity_poly.pdbx_seq_one_letter_code
_entity_poly.pdbx_strand_id
1 'polypeptide(L)'
;MKKTHQRPDGTYVDERARLVAETYEKHVEERFGQLESSGLDNVTLENLDQCERNDIYVKAVGMSKQGRVFGLGALHNKVLPACDVSWNAREASEEVEMITQRLQEVESELKQSREENLQFQKRLRNMETLV
;
A
#
# COMPACT_ATOMS: atom_id res chain seq x y z
N MET A 1 -25.28 10.97 9.35
CA MET A 1 -25.06 10.01 8.23
C MET A 1 -26.02 8.84 8.38
N LYS A 2 -26.63 8.32 7.29
CA LYS A 2 -27.37 7.06 7.35
C LYS A 2 -26.37 5.93 7.58
N LYS A 3 -26.48 5.18 8.68
CA LYS A 3 -25.64 4.00 8.93
C LYS A 3 -26.01 2.95 7.88
N THR A 4 -25.17 2.78 6.86
CA THR A 4 -25.32 1.70 5.89
C THR A 4 -25.07 0.37 6.60
N HIS A 5 -25.68 -0.71 6.12
CA HIS A 5 -25.53 -2.06 6.70
C HIS A 5 -26.04 -2.22 8.14
N GLN A 6 -26.93 -1.32 8.59
CA GLN A 6 -27.78 -1.54 9.77
C GLN A 6 -29.23 -1.76 9.36
N ARG A 7 -29.88 -2.69 10.05
CA ARG A 7 -31.32 -2.93 9.99
C ARG A 7 -32.07 -1.81 10.74
N PRO A 8 -33.40 -1.68 10.55
CA PRO A 8 -34.20 -0.68 11.26
C PRO A 8 -34.17 -0.83 12.79
N ASP A 9 -33.89 -2.03 13.30
CA ASP A 9 -33.71 -2.34 14.72
C ASP A 9 -32.33 -1.91 15.28
N GLY A 10 -31.45 -1.36 14.45
CA GLY A 10 -30.10 -0.91 14.81
C GLY A 10 -29.04 -2.01 14.78
N THR A 11 -29.41 -3.26 14.50
CA THR A 11 -28.46 -4.37 14.37
C THR A 11 -27.77 -4.35 13.01
N TYR A 12 -26.52 -4.84 12.95
CA TYR A 12 -25.80 -4.97 11.69
C TYR A 12 -26.38 -6.09 10.82
N VAL A 13 -26.31 -5.90 9.50
CA VAL A 13 -26.80 -6.88 8.51
C VAL A 13 -26.01 -8.19 8.54
N ASP A 14 -24.72 -8.11 8.85
CA ASP A 14 -23.82 -9.24 9.06
C ASP A 14 -22.69 -8.88 10.05
N GLU A 15 -21.94 -9.90 10.48
CA GLU A 15 -20.83 -9.76 11.44
C GLU A 15 -19.70 -8.89 10.90
N ARG A 16 -19.42 -8.96 9.59
CA ARG A 16 -18.33 -8.18 8.99
C ARG A 16 -18.64 -6.70 8.99
N ALA A 17 -19.88 -6.32 8.70
CA ALA A 17 -20.36 -4.95 8.76
C ALA A 17 -20.23 -4.38 10.18
N ARG A 18 -20.53 -5.19 11.20
CA ARG A 18 -20.30 -4.83 12.61
C ARG A 18 -18.83 -4.54 12.87
N LEU A 19 -17.95 -5.49 12.58
CA LEU A 19 -16.51 -5.38 12.85
C LEU A 19 -15.89 -4.18 12.12
N VAL A 20 -16.28 -3.94 10.87
CA VAL A 20 -15.81 -2.77 10.10
C VAL A 20 -16.24 -1.47 10.76
N ALA A 21 -17.50 -1.36 11.18
CA ALA A 21 -18.02 -0.15 11.81
C ALA A 21 -17.34 0.12 13.15
N GLU A 22 -17.21 -0.90 14.01
CA GLU A 22 -16.54 -0.80 15.31
C GLU A 22 -15.05 -0.41 15.15
N THR A 23 -14.35 -1.05 14.21
CA THR A 23 -12.93 -0.75 13.95
C THR A 23 -12.74 0.66 13.37
N TYR A 24 -13.66 1.10 12.49
CA TYR A 24 -13.63 2.45 11.95
C TYR A 24 -13.83 3.50 13.04
N GLU A 25 -14.84 3.33 13.90
CA GLU A 25 -15.13 4.23 15.02
C GLU A 25 -13.92 4.34 15.97
N LYS A 26 -13.32 3.20 16.31
CA LYS A 26 -12.08 3.16 17.10
C LYS A 26 -10.94 3.97 16.46
N HIS A 27 -10.68 3.78 15.17
CA HIS A 27 -9.62 4.54 14.49
C HIS A 27 -9.94 6.04 14.37
N VAL A 28 -11.21 6.43 14.26
CA VAL A 28 -11.62 7.84 14.31
C VAL A 28 -11.32 8.43 15.70
N GLU A 29 -11.67 7.73 16.78
CA GLU A 29 -11.38 8.15 18.16
C GLU A 29 -9.87 8.29 18.40
N GLU A 30 -9.06 7.33 17.92
CA GLU A 30 -7.60 7.42 17.98
C GLU A 30 -7.07 8.66 17.25
N ARG A 31 -7.62 9.00 16.08
CA ARG A 31 -7.25 10.21 15.34
C ARG A 31 -7.69 11.49 16.06
N PHE A 32 -8.85 11.49 16.71
CA PHE A 32 -9.28 12.61 17.54
C PHE A 32 -8.34 12.82 18.72
N GLY A 33 -7.95 11.77 19.43
CA GLY A 33 -6.98 11.87 20.53
C GLY A 33 -5.62 12.43 20.07
N GLN A 34 -5.18 12.12 18.85
CA GLN A 34 -3.98 12.72 18.25
C GLN A 34 -4.15 14.22 17.97
N LEU A 35 -5.30 14.63 17.44
CA LEU A 35 -5.61 16.03 17.17
C LEU A 35 -5.74 16.84 18.47
N GLU A 36 -6.40 16.29 19.49
CA GLU A 36 -6.49 16.90 20.83
C GLU A 36 -5.10 17.07 21.45
N SER A 37 -4.23 16.04 21.32
CA SER A 37 -2.84 16.12 21.79
C SER A 37 -2.01 17.18 21.06
N SER A 38 -2.38 17.54 19.84
CA SER A 38 -1.74 18.60 19.06
C SER A 38 -2.24 20.01 19.41
N GLY A 39 -3.19 20.12 20.34
CA GLY A 39 -3.72 21.38 20.85
C GLY A 39 -5.01 21.85 20.17
N LEU A 40 -5.69 20.97 19.42
CA LEU A 40 -7.00 21.27 18.83
C LEU A 40 -8.12 20.80 19.77
N ASP A 41 -8.80 21.74 20.42
CA ASP A 41 -9.95 21.44 21.29
C ASP A 41 -11.25 21.22 20.48
N ASN A 42 -12.15 20.38 21.00
CA ASN A 42 -13.46 20.06 20.41
C ASN A 42 -13.35 19.39 19.02
N VAL A 43 -12.57 18.31 18.93
CA VAL A 43 -12.39 17.60 17.67
C VAL A 43 -13.68 16.89 17.26
N THR A 44 -14.22 17.28 16.10
CA THR A 44 -15.37 16.63 15.48
C THR A 44 -14.96 15.96 14.17
N LEU A 45 -15.89 15.16 13.62
CA LEU A 45 -15.68 14.50 12.32
C LEU A 45 -15.38 15.50 11.21
N GLU A 46 -15.84 16.75 11.30
CA GLU A 46 -15.59 17.82 10.32
C GLU A 46 -14.11 18.22 10.23
N ASN A 47 -13.32 17.99 11.30
CA ASN A 47 -11.88 18.24 11.30
C ASN A 47 -11.07 17.24 10.47
N LEU A 48 -11.63 16.06 10.20
CA LEU A 48 -11.01 15.13 9.27
C LEU A 48 -11.32 15.57 7.85
N ASP A 49 -10.35 15.53 6.93
CA ASP A 49 -10.67 15.73 5.53
C ASP A 49 -11.30 14.45 4.91
N GLN A 50 -11.73 14.51 3.65
CA GLN A 50 -12.33 13.34 2.99
C GLN A 50 -11.32 12.21 2.77
N CYS A 51 -10.07 12.56 2.53
CA CYS A 51 -8.97 11.64 2.31
C CYS A 51 -8.63 10.88 3.60
N GLU A 52 -8.55 11.55 4.74
CA GLU A 52 -8.33 10.94 6.05
C GLU A 52 -9.44 9.96 6.43
N ARG A 53 -10.70 10.35 6.20
CA ARG A 53 -11.84 9.44 6.43
C ARG A 53 -11.76 8.20 5.54
N ASN A 54 -11.33 8.36 4.29
CA ASN A 54 -11.14 7.23 3.38
C ASN A 54 -10.01 6.31 3.87
N ASP A 55 -8.90 6.86 4.34
CA ASP A 55 -7.77 6.09 4.86
C ASP A 55 -8.15 5.29 6.12
N ILE A 56 -8.88 5.91 7.04
CA ILE A 56 -9.42 5.24 8.23
C ILE A 56 -10.32 4.07 7.82
N TYR A 57 -11.17 4.26 6.80
CA TYR A 57 -12.03 3.20 6.26
C TYR A 57 -11.21 2.05 5.66
N VAL A 58 -10.19 2.34 4.85
CA VAL A 58 -9.31 1.32 4.27
C VAL A 58 -8.61 0.52 5.37
N LYS A 59 -8.12 1.19 6.42
CA LYS A 59 -7.50 0.53 7.59
C LYS A 59 -8.49 -0.35 8.35
N ALA A 60 -9.73 0.07 8.52
CA ALA A 60 -10.75 -0.70 9.23
C ALA A 60 -11.23 -1.94 8.46
N VAL A 61 -11.35 -1.83 7.14
CA VAL A 61 -11.85 -2.91 6.27
C VAL A 61 -10.75 -3.91 5.86
N GLY A 62 -9.51 -3.42 5.81
CA GLY A 62 -8.38 -4.15 5.28
C GLY A 62 -8.45 -4.33 3.75
N MET A 63 -7.31 -4.72 3.19
CA MET A 63 -7.17 -5.03 1.77
C MET A 63 -7.07 -6.54 1.58
N SER A 64 -7.71 -7.06 0.55
CA SER A 64 -7.47 -8.44 0.11
C SER A 64 -6.05 -8.59 -0.45
N LYS A 65 -5.58 -9.84 -0.59
CA LYS A 65 -4.28 -10.17 -1.23
C LYS A 65 -4.11 -9.58 -2.64
N GLN A 66 -5.21 -9.19 -3.29
CA GLN A 66 -5.25 -8.61 -4.63
C GLN A 66 -5.42 -7.08 -4.59
N GLY A 67 -5.27 -6.45 -3.43
CA GLY A 67 -5.41 -5.01 -3.23
C GLY A 67 -6.84 -4.48 -3.24
N ARG A 68 -7.86 -5.35 -3.25
CA ARG A 68 -9.28 -4.91 -3.27
C ARG A 68 -9.76 -4.57 -1.87
N VAL A 69 -10.38 -3.39 -1.73
CA VAL A 69 -11.09 -2.93 -0.53
C VAL A 69 -12.53 -3.42 -0.57
N PHE A 70 -13.02 -3.96 0.55
CA PHE A 70 -14.39 -4.46 0.63
C PHE A 70 -15.43 -3.33 0.70
N GLY A 71 -16.64 -3.60 0.21
CA GLY A 71 -17.72 -2.63 0.10
C GLY A 71 -17.62 -1.67 -1.09
N LEU A 72 -16.48 -1.65 -1.80
CA LEU A 72 -16.23 -0.71 -2.90
C LEU A 72 -16.79 -1.19 -4.25
N GLY A 73 -16.91 -2.51 -4.44
CA GLY A 73 -17.52 -3.10 -5.64
C GLY A 73 -16.89 -2.61 -6.96
N ALA A 74 -17.72 -2.12 -7.87
CA ALA A 74 -17.27 -1.59 -9.17
C ALA A 74 -16.51 -0.26 -9.06
N LEU A 75 -16.53 0.40 -7.89
CA LEU A 75 -15.84 1.67 -7.65
C LEU A 75 -14.36 1.49 -7.29
N HIS A 76 -13.85 0.26 -7.17
CA HIS A 76 -12.45 0.03 -6.78
C HIS A 76 -11.42 0.74 -7.68
N ASN A 77 -11.70 0.86 -8.97
CA ASN A 77 -10.84 1.56 -9.94
C ASN A 77 -11.02 3.08 -9.96
N LYS A 78 -12.01 3.62 -9.25
CA LYS A 78 -12.36 5.05 -9.25
C LYS A 78 -12.06 5.75 -7.93
N VAL A 79 -12.03 4.99 -6.82
CA VAL A 79 -11.83 5.54 -5.47
C VAL A 79 -10.36 5.49 -5.04
N LEU A 80 -9.54 4.69 -5.72
CA LEU A 80 -8.08 4.72 -5.60
C LEU A 80 -7.52 5.43 -6.83
N PRO A 81 -7.50 6.79 -6.85
CA PRO A 81 -6.23 7.53 -6.68
C PRO A 81 -6.42 9.00 -6.22
N ALA A 82 -6.04 9.38 -4.98
CA ALA A 82 -5.86 10.81 -4.62
C ALA A 82 -5.26 11.04 -3.22
N CYS A 83 -5.61 10.21 -2.23
CA CYS A 83 -4.87 10.21 -0.98
C CYS A 83 -3.78 9.18 -1.16
N ASP A 84 -2.52 9.62 -1.17
CA ASP A 84 -1.39 8.72 -1.04
C ASP A 84 -1.65 7.91 0.23
N VAL A 85 -2.12 6.66 0.04
CA VAL A 85 -2.17 5.67 1.10
C VAL A 85 -0.80 5.78 1.71
N SER A 86 -0.75 6.27 2.95
CA SER A 86 0.43 6.23 3.80
C SER A 86 0.69 4.76 4.09
N TRP A 87 1.07 4.05 3.04
CA TRP A 87 1.84 2.84 3.06
C TRP A 87 3.09 3.30 3.75
N ASN A 88 3.26 2.85 4.99
CA ASN A 88 4.28 3.35 5.92
C ASN A 88 5.50 3.78 5.11
N ALA A 89 5.72 5.10 4.96
CA ALA A 89 6.68 5.62 3.99
C ALA A 89 8.08 5.02 4.20
N ARG A 90 8.31 4.51 5.42
CA ARG A 90 9.46 3.72 5.84
C ARG A 90 9.55 2.32 5.20
N GLU A 91 8.47 1.52 5.18
CA GLU A 91 8.47 0.18 4.58
C GLU A 91 8.57 0.24 3.05
N ALA A 92 7.89 1.21 2.42
CA ALA A 92 8.02 1.45 0.98
C ALA A 92 9.42 1.98 0.62
N SER A 93 10.03 2.82 1.46
CA SER A 93 11.41 3.29 1.25
C SER A 93 12.43 2.17 1.38
N GLU A 94 12.31 1.31 2.39
CA GLU A 94 13.21 0.17 2.62
C GLU A 94 13.12 -0.85 1.47
N GLU A 95 11.91 -1.13 0.97
CA GLU A 95 11.71 -2.03 -0.17
C GLU A 95 12.30 -1.46 -1.48
N VAL A 96 12.12 -0.16 -1.73
CA VAL A 96 12.70 0.51 -2.92
C VAL A 96 14.22 0.52 -2.86
N GLU A 97 14.82 0.73 -1.69
CA GLU A 97 16.27 0.69 -1.51
C GLU A 97 16.83 -0.71 -1.79
N MET A 98 16.21 -1.76 -1.23
CA MET A 98 16.60 -3.14 -1.50
C MET A 98 16.47 -3.52 -2.97
N ILE A 99 15.36 -3.13 -3.62
CA ILE A 99 15.15 -3.39 -5.05
C ILE A 99 16.24 -2.70 -5.86
N THR A 100 16.54 -1.44 -5.56
CA THR A 100 17.56 -0.65 -6.27
C THR A 100 18.94 -1.30 -6.14
N GLN A 101 19.31 -1.73 -4.93
CA GLN A 101 20.58 -2.42 -4.70
C GLN A 101 20.68 -3.72 -5.48
N ARG A 102 19.62 -4.54 -5.48
CA ARG A 102 19.59 -5.81 -6.21
C ARG A 102 19.66 -5.62 -7.72
N LEU A 103 19.03 -4.56 -8.23
CA LEU A 103 19.06 -4.21 -9.65
C LEU A 103 20.48 -3.85 -10.09
N GLN A 104 21.19 -3.06 -9.29
CA GLN A 104 22.57 -2.66 -9.57
C GLN A 104 23.55 -3.85 -9.54
N GLU A 105 23.35 -4.78 -8.60
CA GLU A 105 24.12 -6.03 -8.52
C GLU A 105 23.94 -6.87 -9.80
N VAL A 106 22.68 -7.12 -10.20
CA VAL A 106 22.36 -7.87 -11.42
C VAL A 106 22.93 -7.21 -12.67
N GLU A 107 22.86 -5.88 -12.77
CA GLU A 107 23.46 -5.15 -13.88
C GLU A 107 24.99 -5.33 -13.94
N SER A 108 25.66 -5.33 -12.78
CA SER A 108 27.10 -5.55 -12.71
C SER A 108 27.50 -6.96 -13.12
N GLU A 109 26.78 -7.98 -12.66
CA GLU A 109 26.99 -9.39 -13.03
C GLU A 109 26.76 -9.61 -14.52
N LEU A 110 25.70 -9.01 -15.07
CA LEU A 110 25.40 -9.09 -16.50
C LEU A 110 26.51 -8.46 -17.34
N LYS A 111 27.04 -7.32 -16.91
CA LYS A 111 28.16 -6.65 -17.58
C LYS A 111 29.42 -7.50 -17.54
N GLN A 112 29.74 -8.09 -16.39
CA GLN A 112 30.88 -8.98 -16.24
C GLN A 112 30.74 -10.22 -17.13
N SER A 113 29.58 -10.88 -17.11
CA SER A 113 29.32 -12.07 -17.93
C SER A 113 29.47 -11.77 -19.43
N ARG A 114 29.03 -10.61 -19.90
CA ARG A 114 29.22 -10.18 -21.30
C ARG A 114 30.70 -10.04 -21.67
N GLU A 115 31.50 -9.46 -20.78
CA GLU A 115 32.94 -9.30 -21.01
C GLU A 115 33.66 -10.65 -21.04
N GLU A 116 33.38 -11.53 -20.09
CA GLU A 116 33.93 -12.89 -20.05
C GLU A 116 33.58 -13.66 -21.33
N ASN A 117 32.34 -13.56 -21.79
CA ASN A 117 31.89 -14.21 -23.01
C ASN A 117 32.62 -13.68 -24.26
N LEU A 118 32.85 -12.36 -24.35
CA LEU A 118 33.67 -11.77 -25.42
C LEU A 118 35.10 -12.31 -25.40
N GLN A 119 35.69 -12.46 -24.22
CA GLN A 119 37.03 -13.02 -24.09
C GLN A 119 37.08 -14.49 -24.51
N PHE A 120 36.08 -15.29 -24.13
CA PHE A 120 35.96 -16.68 -24.58
C PHE A 120 35.84 -16.78 -26.10
N GLN A 121 34.98 -15.97 -26.72
CA GLN A 121 34.85 -15.93 -28.19
C GLN A 121 36.15 -15.53 -28.89
N LYS A 122 36.92 -14.60 -28.31
CA LYS A 122 38.22 -14.21 -28.85
C LYS A 122 39.23 -15.35 -28.76
N ARG A 123 39.28 -16.08 -27.64
CA ARG A 123 40.16 -17.24 -27.47
C ARG A 123 39.81 -18.38 -28.44
N LEU A 124 38.52 -18.66 -28.61
CA LEU A 124 38.05 -19.68 -29.56
C LEU A 124 38.47 -19.34 -30.99
N ARG A 125 38.22 -18.11 -31.45
CA ARG A 125 38.65 -17.67 -32.78
C ARG A 125 40.16 -17.77 -32.98
N ASN A 126 40.95 -17.37 -31.99
CA ASN A 126 42.41 -17.48 -32.08
C ASN A 126 42.88 -18.93 -32.21
N MET A 127 42.22 -19.87 -31.53
CA MET A 127 42.50 -21.30 -31.68
C MET A 127 42.11 -21.84 -33.06
N GLU A 128 40.96 -21.40 -33.61
CA GLU A 128 40.51 -21.79 -34.95
C GLU A 128 41.47 -21.32 -36.06
N THR A 129 42.13 -20.17 -35.87
CA THR A 129 43.12 -19.65 -36.84
C THR A 129 44.49 -20.34 -36.80
N LEU A 130 44.73 -21.21 -35.81
CA LEU A 130 45.99 -21.93 -35.59
C LEU A 130 45.97 -23.37 -36.15
N VAL A 131 44.84 -23.80 -36.72
CA VAL A 131 44.62 -25.09 -37.40
C VAL A 131 44.60 -24.87 -38.90
#